data_AF-A0A1E5QIK4-F1
#
_entry.id   AF-A0A1E5QIK4-F1
#
_cell.length_a   1.000
_cell.length_b   1.000
_cell.length_c   1.000
_cell.angle_alpha   90.00
_cell.angle_beta   90.00
_cell.angle_gamma   90.00
#
_symmetry.space_group_name_H-M   'P 1'
#
loop_
_entity.id
_entity.type
_entity.pdbx_description
1 polymer ?
#
loop_
_entity_poly.entity_id
_entity_poly.type
_entity_poly.pdbx_seq_one_letter_code
_entity_poly.pdbx_strand_id
1 'polypeptide(L)'
;MAQVDNLPDVGLPGRRVGGGTRGPCLSDPQEFIAITPPNNVGTTLAEVPTFSVYLPANKADAVEIGLETQNGTLLYPPIVLQKVGSGIIEFSFPKGANYPPLEVGQNYKWYVQIICDLSLGTKDSFVEGWVRRVEPSQDLQQRLQTASDREKVAIYTQEKLWYDRLNSLIDLRRTQPRDVRLNAEWGQLLQEVQLGHLTQAPLLTFPSVDSPPRVNSGDR
;
A
#
# COMPACT_ATOMS: atom_id res chain seq x y z
N MET A 1 -16.84 19.33 -7.06
CA MET A 1 -17.52 18.13 -6.51
C MET A 1 -16.95 16.96 -7.29
N ALA A 2 -16.06 16.17 -6.70
CA ALA A 2 -15.43 15.05 -7.41
C ALA A 2 -16.43 13.91 -7.55
N GLN A 3 -16.64 13.46 -8.79
CA GLN A 3 -17.56 12.36 -9.13
C GLN A 3 -17.02 11.05 -8.57
N VAL A 4 -17.69 10.52 -7.56
CA VAL A 4 -17.50 9.15 -7.02
C VAL A 4 -18.25 8.12 -7.88
N ASP A 5 -19.08 8.56 -8.84
CA ASP A 5 -20.12 7.76 -9.48
C ASP A 5 -19.71 6.94 -10.72
N ASN A 6 -18.43 6.60 -10.91
CA ASN A 6 -18.08 5.78 -12.08
C ASN A 6 -16.84 4.89 -11.91
N LEU A 7 -16.71 4.26 -10.75
CA LEU A 7 -15.84 3.10 -10.60
C LEU A 7 -16.68 1.84 -10.88
N PRO A 8 -16.35 1.03 -11.91
CA PRO A 8 -17.10 -0.20 -12.18
C PRO A 8 -17.05 -1.11 -10.96
N ASP A 9 -18.22 -1.62 -10.55
CA ASP A 9 -18.30 -2.75 -9.63
C ASP A 9 -17.75 -3.98 -10.36
N VAL A 10 -16.53 -4.37 -9.99
CA VAL A 10 -15.83 -5.50 -10.60
C VAL A 10 -16.13 -6.82 -9.88
N GLY A 11 -17.03 -6.84 -8.89
CA GLY A 11 -17.41 -8.05 -8.15
C GLY A 11 -16.29 -8.64 -7.29
N LEU A 12 -15.25 -7.86 -6.99
CA LEU A 12 -14.12 -8.29 -6.16
C LEU A 12 -14.34 -7.84 -4.71
N PRO A 13 -14.53 -8.76 -3.75
CA PRO A 13 -14.75 -8.39 -2.36
C PRO A 13 -13.44 -7.86 -1.75
N GLY A 14 -13.52 -6.80 -0.95
CA GLY A 14 -12.35 -6.25 -0.28
C GLY A 14 -12.71 -5.54 1.02
N ARG A 15 -11.72 -5.40 1.90
CA ARG A 15 -11.87 -4.79 3.21
C ARG A 15 -10.91 -3.61 3.38
N ARG A 16 -11.46 -2.41 3.16
CA ARG A 16 -10.73 -1.15 3.27
C ARG A 16 -10.44 -0.71 4.70
N VAL A 17 -11.40 -0.99 5.59
CA VAL A 17 -11.37 -0.60 6.99
C VAL A 17 -11.22 -1.85 7.83
N GLY A 18 -10.23 -1.82 8.70
CA GLY A 18 -9.86 -2.91 9.56
C GLY A 18 -11.00 -3.30 10.50
N GLY A 19 -10.81 -4.44 11.14
CA GLY A 19 -11.69 -4.86 12.22
C GLY A 19 -11.52 -6.33 12.55
N GLY A 20 -12.36 -6.77 13.48
CA GLY A 20 -11.95 -7.81 14.41
C GLY A 20 -11.73 -7.14 15.77
N THR A 21 -12.25 -7.75 16.83
CA THR A 21 -12.34 -7.19 18.18
C THR A 21 -11.43 -7.92 19.17
N ARG A 22 -10.49 -8.73 18.68
CA ARG A 22 -9.88 -9.80 19.47
C ARG A 22 -8.42 -9.61 19.87
N GLY A 23 -7.85 -8.42 19.65
CA GLY A 23 -6.47 -8.12 20.07
C GLY A 23 -6.37 -6.84 20.92
N PRO A 24 -5.62 -6.82 22.04
CA PRO A 24 -5.49 -5.65 22.92
C PRO A 24 -4.59 -4.55 22.35
N CYS A 25 -3.96 -4.78 21.19
CA CYS A 25 -2.91 -3.90 20.69
C CYS A 25 -3.41 -2.73 19.83
N LEU A 26 -4.68 -2.74 19.40
CA LEU A 26 -5.34 -1.61 18.73
C LEU A 26 -6.45 -1.06 19.61
N SER A 27 -6.44 0.26 19.83
CA SER A 27 -7.51 0.92 20.59
C SER A 27 -8.81 0.98 19.80
N ASP A 28 -8.71 1.25 18.49
CA ASP A 28 -9.82 1.13 17.55
C ASP A 28 -9.35 0.43 16.25
N PRO A 29 -9.75 -0.82 16.01
CA PRO A 29 -9.45 -1.54 14.77
C PRO A 29 -10.02 -0.89 13.50
N GLN A 30 -11.04 -0.02 13.60
CA GLN A 30 -11.59 0.72 12.46
C GLN A 30 -10.68 1.86 12.01
N GLU A 31 -9.68 2.23 12.81
CA GLU A 31 -8.65 3.19 12.40
C GLU A 31 -7.50 2.53 11.61
N PHE A 32 -7.50 1.20 11.44
CA PHE A 32 -6.58 0.54 10.52
C PHE A 32 -7.16 0.59 9.10
N ILE A 33 -6.49 1.29 8.17
CA ILE A 33 -7.11 1.68 6.89
C ILE A 33 -6.20 1.35 5.70
N ALA A 34 -6.75 0.72 4.66
CA ALA A 34 -6.12 0.61 3.36
C ALA A 34 -6.22 1.93 2.57
N ILE A 35 -5.10 2.41 2.04
CA ILE A 35 -5.05 3.59 1.17
C ILE A 35 -5.32 3.15 -0.27
N THR A 36 -6.57 2.77 -0.51
CA THR A 36 -7.12 2.29 -1.79
C THR A 36 -8.27 3.17 -2.26
N PRO A 37 -8.73 3.06 -3.51
CA PRO A 37 -10.01 3.63 -3.93
C PRO A 37 -11.18 3.01 -3.14
N PRO A 38 -12.37 3.66 -3.09
CA PRO A 38 -13.51 3.15 -2.33
C PRO A 38 -13.99 1.74 -2.74
N ASN A 39 -13.80 1.35 -4.00
CA ASN A 39 -14.11 0.00 -4.49
C ASN A 39 -13.01 -1.03 -4.21
N ASN A 40 -11.95 -0.66 -3.46
CA ASN A 40 -10.76 -1.46 -3.14
C ASN A 40 -9.92 -1.91 -4.32
N VAL A 41 -10.14 -1.40 -5.53
CA VAL A 41 -9.47 -1.89 -6.74
C VAL A 41 -8.66 -0.77 -7.37
N GLY A 42 -7.35 -0.98 -7.45
CA GLY A 42 -6.42 -0.09 -8.15
C GLY A 42 -5.73 -0.80 -9.32
N THR A 43 -5.18 -0.02 -10.24
CA THR A 43 -4.33 -0.53 -11.33
C THR A 43 -2.90 -0.05 -11.17
N THR A 44 -1.97 -0.77 -11.80
CA THR A 44 -0.56 -0.39 -11.81
C THR A 44 0.17 -0.77 -13.10
N LEU A 45 1.24 -0.06 -13.43
CA LEU A 45 2.22 -0.50 -14.44
C LEU A 45 3.33 -1.34 -13.83
N ALA A 46 3.56 -1.21 -12.52
CA ALA A 46 4.68 -1.81 -11.83
C ALA A 46 4.60 -3.35 -11.83
N GLU A 47 5.75 -3.96 -12.13
CA GLU A 47 5.98 -5.41 -11.96
C GLU A 47 5.86 -5.85 -10.51
N VAL A 48 6.30 -4.98 -9.61
CA VAL A 48 6.32 -5.19 -8.17
C VAL A 48 5.79 -3.88 -7.56
N PRO A 49 4.47 -3.76 -7.40
CA PRO A 49 3.87 -2.55 -6.86
C PRO A 49 4.19 -2.38 -5.37
N THR A 50 4.20 -1.12 -4.95
CA THR A 50 4.17 -0.73 -3.55
C THR A 50 2.72 -0.43 -3.16
N PHE A 51 2.34 -0.86 -1.98
CA PHE A 51 1.02 -0.67 -1.39
C PHE A 51 1.13 0.19 -0.14
N SER A 52 0.05 0.86 0.24
CA SER A 52 0.02 1.75 1.41
C SER A 52 -1.16 1.46 2.32
N VAL A 53 -0.91 1.43 3.63
CA VAL A 53 -1.95 1.38 4.67
C VAL A 53 -1.67 2.44 5.74
N TYR A 54 -2.69 2.93 6.43
CA TYR A 54 -2.56 3.73 7.63
C TYR A 54 -2.72 2.83 8.85
N LEU A 55 -1.69 2.80 9.71
CA LEU A 55 -1.66 2.07 10.96
C LEU A 55 -1.82 3.05 12.14
N PRO A 56 -2.87 2.91 12.98
CA PRO A 56 -3.11 3.83 14.09
C PRO A 56 -2.10 3.60 15.24
N ALA A 57 -2.26 4.38 16.31
CA ALA A 57 -1.55 4.14 17.58
C ALA A 57 -1.77 2.69 18.02
N ASN A 58 -0.69 1.91 18.14
CA ASN A 58 -0.78 0.48 18.37
C ASN A 58 0.37 -0.05 19.25
N LYS A 59 0.19 -1.27 19.75
CA LYS A 59 1.18 -2.06 20.49
C LYS A 59 1.43 -3.41 19.81
N ALA A 60 1.30 -3.47 18.49
CA ALA A 60 1.42 -4.72 17.76
C ALA A 60 2.88 -5.19 17.76
N ASP A 61 3.08 -6.50 17.94
CA ASP A 61 4.40 -7.11 17.81
C ASP A 61 4.88 -7.08 16.36
N ALA A 62 3.95 -7.36 15.44
CA ALA A 62 4.25 -7.44 14.01
C ALA A 62 3.04 -7.15 13.11
N VAL A 63 3.34 -6.98 11.81
CA VAL A 63 2.39 -7.09 10.72
C VAL A 63 2.82 -8.18 9.75
N GLU A 64 1.86 -8.96 9.28
CA GLU A 64 2.02 -9.90 8.19
C GLU A 64 1.45 -9.29 6.91
N ILE A 65 2.19 -9.40 5.82
CA ILE A 65 1.86 -8.85 4.52
C ILE A 65 1.85 -9.99 3.53
N GLY A 66 0.74 -10.15 2.80
CA GLY A 66 0.60 -11.19 1.79
C GLY A 66 0.03 -10.68 0.49
N LEU A 67 0.23 -11.49 -0.54
CA LEU A 67 -0.29 -11.27 -1.88
C LEU A 67 -0.80 -12.59 -2.40
N GLU A 68 -2.04 -12.59 -2.87
CA GLU A 68 -2.77 -13.73 -3.37
C GLU A 68 -3.15 -13.50 -4.84
N THR A 69 -3.20 -14.58 -5.61
CA THR A 69 -3.91 -14.61 -6.89
C THR A 69 -5.40 -14.36 -6.68
N GLN A 70 -6.14 -14.05 -7.75
CA GLN A 70 -7.59 -13.86 -7.68
C GLN A 70 -8.36 -15.05 -7.06
N ASN A 71 -7.80 -16.26 -7.13
CA ASN A 71 -8.41 -17.47 -6.58
C ASN A 71 -8.07 -17.71 -5.09
N GLY A 72 -7.35 -16.80 -4.44
CA GLY A 72 -6.95 -16.91 -3.03
C GLY A 72 -5.69 -17.74 -2.78
N THR A 73 -4.98 -18.17 -3.82
CA THR A 73 -3.68 -18.83 -3.66
C THR A 73 -2.60 -17.78 -3.40
N LEU A 74 -1.85 -17.93 -2.30
CA LEU A 74 -0.67 -17.10 -2.03
C LEU A 74 0.30 -17.13 -3.22
N LEU A 75 0.64 -15.96 -3.73
CA LEU A 75 1.60 -15.80 -4.82
C LEU A 75 3.03 -16.01 -4.31
N TYR A 76 3.31 -15.55 -3.09
CA TYR A 76 4.61 -15.67 -2.41
C TYR A 76 4.44 -16.04 -0.93
N PRO A 77 5.52 -16.46 -0.25
CA PRO A 77 5.55 -16.48 1.20
C PRO A 77 5.25 -15.08 1.79
N PRO A 78 4.38 -14.96 2.79
CA PRO A 78 4.11 -13.69 3.45
C PRO A 78 5.36 -13.10 4.12
N ILE A 79 5.42 -11.77 4.17
CA ILE A 79 6.47 -11.03 4.88
C ILE A 79 5.95 -10.64 6.26
N VAL A 80 6.75 -10.88 7.29
CA VAL A 80 6.45 -10.44 8.66
C VAL A 80 7.40 -9.32 9.05
N LEU A 81 6.85 -8.14 9.33
CA LEU A 81 7.60 -6.97 9.81
C LEU A 81 7.32 -6.76 11.30
N GLN A 82 8.37 -6.74 12.12
CA GLN A 82 8.25 -6.50 13.56
C GLN A 82 8.44 -5.02 13.90
N LYS A 83 7.91 -4.59 15.05
CA LYS A 83 8.10 -3.23 15.61
C LYS A 83 7.66 -2.12 14.64
N VAL A 84 6.45 -2.24 14.09
CA VAL A 84 5.88 -1.22 13.20
C VAL A 84 5.45 0.04 13.96
N GLY A 85 5.76 1.21 13.41
CA GLY A 85 5.32 2.50 13.96
C GLY A 85 3.88 2.86 13.56
N SER A 86 3.36 3.95 14.11
CA SER A 86 2.03 4.49 13.76
C SER A 86 2.12 5.58 12.70
N GLY A 87 1.30 5.50 11.66
CA GLY A 87 1.34 6.38 10.51
C GLY A 87 0.97 5.67 9.21
N ILE A 88 1.19 6.36 8.09
CA ILE A 88 1.07 5.78 6.76
C ILE A 88 2.35 5.00 6.46
N ILE A 89 2.15 3.73 6.14
CA ILE A 89 3.19 2.75 5.90
C ILE A 89 3.07 2.20 4.48
N GLU A 90 4.20 2.16 3.78
CA GLU A 90 4.35 1.51 2.48
C GLU A 90 5.01 0.14 2.58
N PHE A 91 4.61 -0.80 1.74
CA PHE A 91 5.25 -2.10 1.62
C PHE A 91 5.30 -2.57 0.16
N SER A 92 6.38 -3.26 -0.17
CA SER A 92 6.62 -3.91 -1.45
C SER A 92 7.26 -5.27 -1.22
N PHE A 93 7.03 -6.21 -2.13
CA PHE A 93 7.71 -7.49 -2.10
C PHE A 93 9.13 -7.36 -2.71
N PRO A 94 10.14 -8.10 -2.23
CA PRO A 94 11.46 -8.14 -2.86
C PRO A 94 11.37 -8.59 -4.32
N LYS A 95 12.35 -8.22 -5.15
CA LYS A 95 12.52 -8.82 -6.48
C LYS A 95 13.35 -10.10 -6.36
N GLY A 96 12.92 -11.20 -6.97
CA GLY A 96 13.73 -12.42 -7.01
C GLY A 96 12.94 -13.67 -7.39
N ALA A 97 13.62 -14.82 -7.43
CA ALA A 97 13.02 -16.09 -7.84
C ALA A 97 11.81 -16.51 -6.99
N ASN A 98 11.77 -16.13 -5.71
CA ASN A 98 10.66 -16.40 -4.80
C ASN A 98 9.54 -15.35 -4.87
N TYR A 99 9.72 -14.29 -5.66
CA TYR A 99 8.82 -13.15 -5.79
C TYR A 99 8.70 -12.75 -7.29
N PRO A 100 8.16 -13.63 -8.16
CA PRO A 100 8.00 -13.33 -9.59
C PRO A 100 7.12 -12.11 -9.83
N PRO A 101 7.33 -11.30 -10.88
CA PRO A 101 6.56 -10.09 -11.14
C PRO A 101 5.07 -10.39 -11.37
N LEU A 102 4.20 -9.41 -11.09
CA LEU A 102 2.78 -9.52 -11.42
C LEU A 102 2.59 -9.67 -12.92
N GLU A 103 1.69 -10.55 -13.35
CA GLU A 103 1.37 -10.72 -14.76
C GLU A 103 0.44 -9.60 -15.24
N VAL A 104 0.69 -9.12 -16.46
CA VAL A 104 -0.17 -8.14 -17.10
C VAL A 104 -1.57 -8.72 -17.32
N GLY A 105 -2.58 -7.93 -17.01
CA GLY A 105 -3.98 -8.31 -17.17
C GLY A 105 -4.51 -9.26 -16.10
N GLN A 106 -3.73 -9.55 -15.06
CA GLN A 106 -4.18 -10.37 -13.91
C GLN A 106 -4.54 -9.51 -12.70
N ASN A 107 -5.50 -9.99 -11.92
CA ASN A 107 -5.88 -9.39 -10.64
C ASN A 107 -5.23 -10.16 -9.50
N TYR A 108 -4.72 -9.42 -8.52
CA TYR A 108 -4.14 -9.95 -7.29
C TYR A 108 -4.75 -9.24 -6.10
N LYS A 109 -4.89 -9.96 -4.99
CA LYS A 109 -5.38 -9.42 -3.73
C LYS A 109 -4.23 -9.34 -2.75
N TRP A 110 -3.91 -8.15 -2.28
CA TRP A 110 -2.94 -7.96 -1.20
C TRP A 110 -3.68 -7.81 0.12
N TYR A 111 -3.03 -8.21 1.21
CA TYR A 111 -3.53 -7.98 2.56
C TYR A 111 -2.42 -7.56 3.51
N VAL A 112 -2.80 -6.81 4.54
CA VAL A 112 -1.96 -6.53 5.71
C VAL A 112 -2.75 -6.92 6.94
N GLN A 113 -2.10 -7.70 7.80
CA GLN A 113 -2.69 -8.22 9.02
C GLN A 113 -1.84 -7.83 10.22
N ILE A 114 -2.50 -7.40 11.28
CA ILE A 114 -1.89 -7.05 12.55
C ILE A 114 -1.81 -8.30 13.42
N ILE A 115 -0.64 -8.49 14.03
CA ILE A 115 -0.36 -9.55 15.00
C ILE A 115 -0.05 -8.87 16.34
N CYS A 116 -0.98 -8.92 17.28
CA CYS A 116 -0.78 -8.31 18.59
C CYS A 116 0.21 -9.09 19.46
N ASP A 117 0.22 -10.43 19.34
CA ASP A 117 1.11 -11.31 20.09
C ASP A 117 1.67 -12.39 19.16
N LEU A 118 2.96 -12.26 18.81
CA LEU A 118 3.66 -13.19 17.92
C LEU A 118 3.73 -14.62 18.51
N SER A 119 3.67 -14.77 19.83
CA SER A 119 3.76 -16.07 20.50
C SER A 119 2.45 -16.87 20.42
N LEU A 120 1.32 -16.16 20.33
CA LEU A 120 -0.02 -16.76 20.21
C LEU A 120 -0.45 -16.95 18.75
N GLY A 121 0.18 -16.22 17.81
CA GLY A 121 -0.14 -16.30 16.38
C GLY A 121 -1.57 -15.85 16.04
N THR A 122 -2.20 -15.04 16.90
CA THR A 122 -3.57 -14.57 16.69
C THR A 122 -3.62 -13.51 15.60
N LYS A 123 -4.63 -13.63 14.73
CA LYS A 123 -4.94 -12.68 13.67
C LYS A 123 -5.98 -11.69 14.21
N ASP A 124 -5.58 -10.45 14.50
CA ASP A 124 -6.40 -9.55 15.32
C ASP A 124 -7.21 -8.54 14.50
N SER A 125 -6.59 -7.98 13.46
CA SER A 125 -7.23 -7.07 12.49
C SER A 125 -6.50 -7.15 11.15
N PHE A 126 -7.22 -6.93 10.04
CA PHE A 126 -6.63 -6.93 8.71
C PHE A 126 -7.34 -5.93 7.79
N VAL A 127 -6.60 -5.43 6.80
CA VAL A 127 -7.12 -4.71 5.63
C VAL A 127 -6.59 -5.38 4.37
N GLU A 128 -7.30 -5.20 3.27
CA GLU A 128 -6.95 -5.79 1.98
C GLU A 128 -7.37 -4.88 0.82
N GLY A 129 -6.77 -5.13 -0.34
CA GLY A 129 -7.09 -4.43 -1.57
C GLY A 129 -6.72 -5.25 -2.79
N TRP A 130 -7.18 -4.80 -3.95
CA TRP A 130 -6.96 -5.44 -5.24
C TRP A 130 -6.04 -4.60 -6.11
N VAL A 131 -5.16 -5.28 -6.81
CA VAL A 131 -4.29 -4.69 -7.84
C VAL A 131 -4.43 -5.43 -9.14
N ARG A 132 -4.53 -4.68 -10.23
CA ARG A 132 -4.44 -5.19 -11.59
C ARG A 132 -3.24 -4.57 -12.28
N ARG A 133 -2.29 -5.38 -12.76
CA ARG A 133 -1.23 -4.89 -13.63
C ARG A 133 -1.80 -4.66 -15.02
N VAL A 134 -1.60 -3.49 -15.60
CA VAL A 134 -2.08 -3.13 -16.94
C VAL A 134 -0.92 -2.96 -17.91
N GLU A 135 -1.18 -3.26 -19.19
CA GLU A 135 -0.20 -3.06 -20.25
C GLU A 135 -0.12 -1.56 -20.58
N PRO A 136 1.07 -0.93 -20.52
CA PRO A 136 1.20 0.45 -20.92
C PRO A 136 1.15 0.59 -22.44
N SER A 137 0.31 1.51 -22.94
CA SER A 137 0.33 1.87 -24.36
C SER A 137 1.68 2.46 -24.77
N GLN A 138 2.02 2.37 -26.07
CA GLN A 138 3.27 2.94 -26.56
C GLN A 138 3.38 4.45 -26.32
N ASP A 139 2.27 5.18 -26.49
CA ASP A 139 2.18 6.63 -26.17
C ASP A 139 2.46 6.89 -24.69
N LEU A 140 1.84 6.11 -23.80
CA LEU A 140 2.05 6.24 -22.36
C LEU A 140 3.52 6.01 -21.98
N GLN A 141 4.15 4.98 -22.56
CA GLN A 141 5.58 4.72 -22.32
C GLN A 141 6.44 5.91 -22.74
N GLN A 142 6.18 6.50 -23.91
CA GLN A 142 6.93 7.67 -24.40
C GLN A 142 6.75 8.91 -23.52
N ARG A 143 5.51 9.17 -23.08
CA ARG A 143 5.20 10.26 -22.14
C ARG A 143 5.93 10.08 -20.81
N LEU A 144 5.94 8.86 -20.26
CA LEU A 144 6.61 8.56 -18.98
C LEU A 144 8.14 8.64 -19.06
N GLN A 145 8.75 8.34 -20.21
CA GLN A 145 10.20 8.42 -20.40
C GLN A 145 10.75 9.84 -20.34
N THR A 146 9.95 10.83 -20.75
CA THR A 146 10.38 12.24 -20.84
C THR A 146 9.82 13.11 -19.71
N ALA A 147 8.81 12.63 -19.00
CA ALA A 147 8.19 13.33 -17.89
C ALA A 147 9.11 13.42 -16.66
N SER A 148 9.15 14.60 -16.05
CA SER A 148 9.63 14.78 -14.69
C SER A 148 8.77 14.00 -13.68
N ASP A 149 9.30 13.72 -12.49
CA ASP A 149 8.56 12.98 -11.47
C ASP A 149 7.24 13.66 -11.08
N ARG A 150 7.20 15.00 -11.13
CA ARG A 150 5.96 15.77 -10.92
C ARG A 150 4.94 15.55 -12.04
N GLU A 151 5.37 15.56 -13.29
CA GLU A 151 4.49 15.33 -14.44
C GLU A 151 3.95 13.89 -14.46
N LYS A 152 4.74 12.91 -13.99
CA LYS A 152 4.30 11.52 -13.86
C LYS A 152 3.05 11.39 -12.98
N VAL A 153 2.94 12.14 -11.86
CA VAL A 153 1.72 12.13 -11.02
C VAL A 153 0.46 12.50 -11.82
N ALA A 154 0.56 13.53 -12.66
CA ALA A 154 -0.55 13.97 -13.50
C ALA A 154 -0.87 12.92 -14.59
N ILE A 155 0.15 12.32 -15.20
CA ILE A 155 -0.02 11.23 -16.18
C ILE A 155 -0.72 10.03 -15.52
N TYR A 156 -0.23 9.55 -14.37
CA TYR A 156 -0.84 8.43 -13.65
C TYR A 156 -2.30 8.70 -13.26
N THR A 157 -2.63 9.95 -12.94
CA THR A 157 -4.02 10.35 -12.68
C THR A 157 -4.90 10.19 -13.91
N GLN A 158 -4.42 10.63 -15.09
CA GLN A 158 -5.15 10.52 -16.36
C GLN A 158 -5.36 9.06 -16.78
N GLU A 159 -4.33 8.23 -16.59
CA GLU A 159 -4.34 6.80 -16.92
C GLU A 159 -5.02 5.94 -15.85
N LYS A 160 -5.54 6.55 -14.77
CA LYS A 160 -6.19 5.88 -13.62
C LYS A 160 -5.30 4.85 -12.92
N LEU A 161 -3.98 5.03 -12.95
CA LEU A 161 -2.97 4.17 -12.34
C LEU A 161 -2.83 4.48 -10.84
N TRP A 162 -3.75 3.94 -10.04
CA TRP A 162 -3.88 4.27 -8.62
C TRP A 162 -2.57 4.11 -7.84
N TYR A 163 -1.93 2.94 -7.94
CA TYR A 163 -0.74 2.64 -7.13
C TYR A 163 0.44 3.51 -7.58
N ASP A 164 0.65 3.68 -8.88
CA ASP A 164 1.72 4.52 -9.42
C ASP A 164 1.54 6.00 -9.03
N ARG A 165 0.30 6.52 -9.11
CA ARG A 165 -0.04 7.89 -8.65
C ARG A 165 0.25 8.08 -7.16
N LEU A 166 -0.25 7.16 -6.33
CA LEU A 166 -0.12 7.23 -4.88
C LEU A 166 1.35 7.22 -4.46
N ASN A 167 2.10 6.23 -4.93
CA ASN A 167 3.50 6.03 -4.54
C ASN A 167 4.37 7.20 -5.02
N SER A 168 4.17 7.68 -6.27
CA SER A 168 4.91 8.85 -6.78
C SER A 168 4.66 10.11 -5.95
N LEU A 169 3.42 10.31 -5.50
CA LEU A 169 3.09 11.46 -4.66
C LEU A 169 3.67 11.35 -3.25
N ILE A 170 3.71 10.14 -2.67
CA ILE A 170 4.38 9.89 -1.39
C ILE A 170 5.87 10.18 -1.49
N ASP A 171 6.55 9.69 -2.53
CA ASP A 171 7.99 9.90 -2.75
C ASP A 171 8.34 11.39 -2.95
N LEU A 172 7.54 12.11 -3.74
CA LEU A 172 7.70 13.54 -3.91
C LEU A 172 7.51 14.30 -2.59
N ARG A 173 6.54 13.90 -1.75
CA ARG A 173 6.34 14.53 -0.43
C ARG A 173 7.46 14.23 0.55
N ARG A 174 8.06 13.03 0.51
CA ARG A 174 9.24 12.72 1.34
C ARG A 174 10.45 13.57 0.95
N THR A 175 10.67 13.74 -0.35
CA THR A 175 11.82 14.49 -0.87
C THR A 175 11.62 16.00 -0.82
N GLN A 176 10.37 16.48 -0.89
CA GLN A 176 9.99 17.89 -0.91
C GLN A 176 8.87 18.22 0.10
N PRO A 177 9.07 17.99 1.41
CA PRO A 177 8.00 18.06 2.41
C PRO A 177 7.39 19.45 2.60
N ARG A 178 8.11 20.50 2.17
CA ARG A 178 7.68 21.90 2.27
C ARG A 178 7.00 22.42 0.99
N ASP A 179 6.88 21.62 -0.08
CA ASP A 179 6.13 22.05 -1.27
C ASP A 179 4.62 22.08 -0.94
N VAL A 180 4.07 23.29 -0.88
CA VAL A 180 2.66 23.55 -0.58
C VAL A 180 1.73 22.91 -1.62
N ARG A 181 2.16 22.84 -2.88
CA ARG A 181 1.36 22.24 -3.96
C ARG A 181 1.27 20.72 -3.79
N LEU A 182 2.38 20.05 -3.47
CA LEU A 182 2.36 18.60 -3.20
C LEU A 182 1.49 18.25 -1.98
N ASN A 183 1.53 19.09 -0.94
CA ASN A 183 0.67 18.91 0.22
C ASN A 183 -0.82 19.13 -0.11
N ALA A 184 -1.15 20.06 -1.00
CA ALA A 184 -2.51 20.26 -1.49
C ALA A 184 -2.99 19.09 -2.36
N GLU A 185 -2.16 18.62 -3.29
CA GLU A 185 -2.44 17.46 -4.15
C GLU A 185 -2.66 16.18 -3.31
N TRP A 186 -1.88 15.99 -2.24
CA TRP A 186 -2.11 14.91 -1.28
C TRP A 186 -3.45 15.02 -0.56
N GLY A 187 -3.78 16.24 -0.11
CA GLY A 187 -5.09 16.54 0.45
C GLY A 187 -6.22 16.14 -0.47
N GLN A 188 -6.12 16.51 -1.74
CA GLN A 188 -7.10 16.17 -2.77
C GLN A 188 -7.18 14.67 -3.03
N LEU A 189 -6.04 14.00 -3.22
CA LEU A 189 -6.01 12.54 -3.44
C LEU A 189 -6.72 11.79 -2.32
N LEU A 190 -6.42 12.12 -1.06
CA LEU A 190 -7.07 11.47 0.07
C LEU A 190 -8.56 11.83 0.16
N GLN A 191 -8.96 13.06 -0.15
CA GLN A 191 -10.37 13.45 -0.18
C GLN A 191 -11.16 12.72 -1.28
N GLU A 192 -10.58 12.55 -2.48
CA GLU A 192 -11.18 11.80 -3.60
C GLU A 192 -11.58 10.38 -3.17
N VAL A 193 -10.76 9.77 -2.32
CA VAL A 193 -11.02 8.44 -1.78
C VAL A 193 -11.63 8.46 -0.37
N GLN A 194 -12.17 9.59 0.10
CA GLN A 194 -12.86 9.70 1.39
C GLN A 194 -11.97 9.43 2.63
N LEU A 195 -10.66 9.62 2.50
CA LEU A 195 -9.64 9.52 3.56
C LEU A 195 -9.06 10.88 3.96
N GLY A 196 -9.80 11.98 3.73
CA GLY A 196 -9.31 13.34 4.00
C GLY A 196 -8.86 13.58 5.46
N HIS A 197 -9.34 12.78 6.42
CA HIS A 197 -8.92 12.84 7.81
C HIS A 197 -7.46 12.37 8.04
N LEU A 198 -6.88 11.63 7.09
CA LEU A 198 -5.49 11.14 7.15
C LEU A 198 -4.47 12.14 6.56
N THR A 199 -4.88 13.34 6.17
CA THR A 199 -3.99 14.30 5.49
C THR A 199 -2.78 14.73 6.30
N GLN A 200 -2.91 14.72 7.62
CA GLN A 200 -1.84 15.05 8.58
C GLN A 200 -1.16 13.81 9.18
N ALA A 201 -1.53 12.59 8.75
CA ALA A 201 -0.88 11.39 9.23
C ALA A 201 0.60 11.37 8.81
N PRO A 202 1.52 10.94 9.69
CA PRO A 202 2.94 10.89 9.36
C PRO A 202 3.20 9.82 8.30
N LEU A 203 4.01 10.16 7.29
CA LEU A 203 4.57 9.18 6.35
C LEU A 203 5.77 8.52 7.02
N LEU A 204 5.71 7.21 7.25
CA LEU A 204 6.83 6.49 7.86
C LEU A 204 7.86 6.10 6.79
N THR A 205 9.13 6.14 7.17
CA THR A 205 10.23 5.57 6.38
C THR A 205 10.47 4.15 6.88
N PHE A 206 10.28 3.14 6.03
CA PHE A 206 10.70 1.79 6.39
C PHE A 206 12.21 1.64 6.25
N PRO A 207 12.87 0.92 7.18
CA PRO A 207 14.19 0.40 6.89
C PRO A 207 14.07 -0.55 5.69
N SER A 208 14.86 -0.31 4.65
CA SER A 208 14.94 -1.16 3.47
C SER A 208 15.11 -2.62 3.90
N VAL A 209 14.32 -3.53 3.31
CA VAL A 209 14.36 -4.99 3.58
C VAL A 209 15.73 -5.61 3.24
N ASP A 210 16.65 -4.84 2.66
CA ASP A 210 17.99 -5.25 2.26
C ASP A 210 19.01 -5.38 3.41
N SER A 211 18.61 -5.22 4.67
CA SER A 211 19.51 -5.50 5.80
C SER A 211 19.35 -6.94 6.27
N PRO A 212 20.30 -7.86 5.98
CA PRO A 212 20.30 -9.16 6.63
C PRO A 212 20.34 -8.98 8.15
N PRO A 213 19.71 -9.89 8.93
CA PRO A 213 19.75 -9.82 10.37
C PRO A 213 21.22 -9.78 10.81
N ARG A 214 21.60 -8.76 11.59
CA ARG A 214 22.92 -8.71 12.22
C ARG A 214 23.02 -9.93 13.13
N VAL A 215 23.75 -10.94 12.68
CA VAL A 215 24.25 -12.00 13.55
C VAL A 215 25.21 -11.31 14.49
N ASN A 216 24.79 -11.13 15.74
CA ASN A 216 25.72 -10.80 16.81
C ASN A 216 26.65 -12.00 16.97
N SER A 217 27.83 -11.92 16.36
CA SER A 217 28.98 -12.76 16.71
C SER A 217 29.41 -12.35 18.12
N GLY A 218 28.74 -12.94 19.12
CA GLY A 218 29.28 -13.00 20.46
C GLY A 218 30.46 -13.95 20.45
N ASP A 219 31.66 -13.40 20.30
CA ASP A 219 32.90 -14.13 20.57
C ASP A 219 32.91 -14.56 22.03
N ARG A 220 33.07 -15.87 22.24
CA ARG A 220 33.67 -16.47 23.43
C ARG A 220 35.00 -17.07 23.03
#